data_AF-A0AAD5UEN1-F1
#
_entry.id   AF-A0AAD5UEN1-F1
#
_cell.length_a   1.000
_cell.length_b   1.000
_cell.length_c   1.000
_cell.angle_alpha   90.00
_cell.angle_beta   90.00
_cell.angle_gamma   90.00
#
_symmetry.space_group_name_H-M   'P 1'
#
loop_
_entity.id
_entity.type
_entity.pdbx_description
1 polymer ?
#
loop_
_entity_poly.entity_id
_entity_poly.type
_entity_poly.pdbx_seq_one_letter_code
_entity_poly.pdbx_strand_id
1 'polypeptide(L)'
;MLATITSPSEFIEKFNRKYELVHKAYEDNFWATKMNLQGNSISELSRTKGELDEFLGDAKLLEKVQEFLKQDLSPKERRSLKTFERVFKCYIIQDPKAVEMKKQIDKMEAELEHARNNLKLGYTYKGEFHLASSVLLRTVMSTSDEEEERKAAYAGMRSIGPFVVEKFCEIIKLRNRFAKSCGYECFYDMKVLNAEGFNKKALFKILDDLELKSRPILEKARNLLAERKGKQALEPYNMNYSMAGDITKQLDPYFPFENAVDAWARSFAALGITYANATMNLDLCDRQGKYSNGFCHWPQPAWQSPEGWVPSQTNFTSLATPSAVGSGYTALVTLMHEGGHAAHFANVVQDSPLYSQERAPTSVAYAENQSMFLDSLVGDAAWMARYAYSRDGKVIPWELIEKKKRDQNEYEVFQLRSMLAVPFFERKLYELPEDQVTPENVMRIADEVEMQIQGGLSPRPLLSVPHILSDESSAYYHGYVLAEMSVHQTREHFLKTYGEIVDNPKVGKDLTEYYWKSGNSENFLDLVQGLTKKPLSGDAWIQVLQEDVEGHIKLEKIEYEKAIKAGPKFKAGETVDLKMRVRLVHGDLVISDSATDPKGLSGACSVYKNWVAQLK
;
A
#
# COMPACT_ATOMS: atom_id res chain seq x y z
N MET A 1 -12.10 -23.36 -26.71
CA MET A 1 -10.94 -23.52 -27.62
C MET A 1 -9.62 -23.71 -26.89
N LEU A 2 -9.35 -23.11 -25.72
CA LEU A 2 -8.10 -23.36 -24.98
C LEU A 2 -8.00 -24.81 -24.43
N ALA A 3 -9.07 -25.32 -23.82
CA ALA A 3 -9.08 -26.68 -23.24
C ALA A 3 -8.86 -27.82 -24.25
N THR A 4 -8.99 -27.56 -25.56
CA THR A 4 -8.81 -28.55 -26.63
C THR A 4 -7.38 -28.60 -27.18
N ILE A 5 -6.47 -27.73 -26.73
CA ILE A 5 -5.07 -27.69 -27.18
C ILE A 5 -4.31 -28.90 -26.62
N THR A 6 -3.43 -29.50 -27.43
CA THR A 6 -2.65 -30.69 -27.04
C THR A 6 -1.18 -30.39 -26.77
N SER A 7 -0.67 -29.24 -27.19
CA SER A 7 0.71 -28.79 -26.94
C SER A 7 0.78 -27.89 -25.69
N PRO A 8 1.65 -28.18 -24.70
CA PRO A 8 1.82 -27.32 -23.52
C PRO A 8 2.26 -25.89 -23.88
N SER A 9 3.26 -25.75 -24.76
CA SER A 9 3.74 -24.45 -25.23
C SER A 9 2.65 -23.63 -25.91
N GLU A 10 1.87 -24.25 -26.80
CA GLU A 10 0.76 -23.57 -27.49
C GLU A 10 -0.35 -23.15 -26.50
N PHE A 11 -0.63 -24.00 -25.51
CA PHE A 11 -1.60 -23.69 -24.46
C PHE A 11 -1.16 -22.49 -23.62
N ILE A 12 0.09 -22.46 -23.16
CA ILE A 12 0.65 -21.36 -22.36
C ILE A 12 0.56 -20.05 -23.13
N GLU A 13 0.98 -20.04 -24.39
CA GLU A 13 0.94 -18.84 -25.23
C GLU A 13 -0.49 -18.31 -25.40
N LYS A 14 -1.42 -19.17 -25.84
CA LYS A 14 -2.81 -18.75 -26.05
C LYS A 14 -3.52 -18.38 -24.75
N PHE A 15 -3.17 -19.03 -23.64
CA PHE A 15 -3.65 -18.66 -22.31
C PHE A 15 -3.17 -17.24 -21.94
N ASN A 16 -1.87 -16.96 -22.04
CA ASN A 16 -1.30 -15.65 -21.73
C ASN A 16 -1.96 -14.55 -22.56
N ARG A 17 -2.11 -14.75 -23.88
CA ARG A 17 -2.78 -13.78 -24.76
C ARG A 17 -4.24 -13.54 -24.38
N LYS A 18 -4.97 -14.60 -24.02
CA LYS A 18 -6.37 -14.47 -23.60
C LYS A 18 -6.47 -13.75 -22.24
N TYR A 19 -5.58 -14.06 -21.31
CA TYR A 19 -5.49 -13.37 -20.03
C TYR A 19 -5.24 -11.87 -20.22
N GLU A 20 -4.20 -11.48 -20.99
CA GLU A 20 -3.92 -10.07 -21.27
C GLU A 20 -5.13 -9.34 -21.83
N LEU A 21 -5.85 -9.96 -22.78
CA LEU A 21 -7.02 -9.36 -23.39
C LEU A 21 -8.14 -9.06 -22.38
N VAL A 22 -8.50 -10.04 -21.53
CA VAL A 22 -9.58 -9.86 -20.56
C VAL A 22 -9.16 -9.01 -19.37
N HIS A 23 -7.90 -9.12 -18.94
CA HIS A 23 -7.29 -8.29 -17.89
C HIS A 23 -7.29 -6.82 -18.32
N LYS A 24 -6.73 -6.52 -19.49
CA LYS A 24 -6.66 -5.15 -20.00
C LYS A 24 -8.06 -4.52 -20.16
N ALA A 25 -9.02 -5.27 -20.68
CA ALA A 25 -10.39 -4.78 -20.83
C ALA A 25 -11.02 -4.42 -19.47
N TYR A 26 -10.80 -5.24 -18.44
CA TYR A 26 -11.24 -4.93 -17.08
C TYR A 26 -10.53 -3.71 -16.51
N GLU A 27 -9.21 -3.69 -16.56
CA GLU A 27 -8.41 -2.63 -15.94
C GLU A 27 -8.65 -1.26 -16.63
N ASP A 28 -8.74 -1.21 -17.96
CA ASP A 28 -9.06 0.04 -18.68
C ASP A 28 -10.44 0.60 -18.26
N ASN A 29 -11.46 -0.26 -18.08
CA ASN A 29 -12.78 0.17 -17.60
C ASN A 29 -12.78 0.54 -16.11
N PHE A 30 -11.96 -0.15 -15.31
CA PHE A 30 -11.78 0.15 -13.89
C PHE A 30 -11.20 1.55 -13.74
N TRP A 31 -10.09 1.85 -14.42
CA TRP A 31 -9.47 3.16 -14.41
C TRP A 31 -10.43 4.25 -14.89
N ALA A 32 -11.10 4.05 -16.03
CA ALA A 32 -12.04 5.03 -16.58
C ALA A 32 -13.17 5.35 -15.59
N THR A 33 -13.72 4.33 -14.93
CA THR A 33 -14.80 4.50 -13.94
C THR A 33 -14.29 5.18 -12.67
N LYS A 34 -13.16 4.72 -12.11
CA LYS A 34 -12.60 5.29 -10.86
C LYS A 34 -12.12 6.72 -11.04
N MET A 35 -11.59 7.07 -12.21
CA MET A 35 -11.18 8.44 -12.52
C MET A 35 -12.32 9.31 -13.04
N ASN A 36 -13.54 8.75 -13.16
CA ASN A 36 -14.70 9.45 -13.72
C ASN A 36 -14.41 10.09 -15.09
N LEU A 37 -13.77 9.33 -15.98
CA LEU A 37 -13.42 9.77 -17.33
C LEU A 37 -14.66 9.83 -18.23
N GLN A 38 -14.60 10.65 -19.28
CA GLN A 38 -15.67 10.75 -20.26
C GLN A 38 -15.98 9.38 -20.90
N GLY A 39 -17.25 8.99 -20.89
CA GLY A 39 -17.69 7.73 -21.46
C GLY A 39 -17.43 6.49 -20.60
N ASN A 40 -17.04 6.67 -19.33
CA ASN A 40 -17.00 5.54 -18.39
C ASN A 40 -18.36 4.86 -18.25
N SER A 41 -18.36 3.58 -17.89
CA SER A 41 -19.57 2.79 -17.77
C SER A 41 -19.45 1.73 -16.68
N ILE A 42 -20.31 1.84 -15.66
CA ILE A 42 -20.44 0.84 -14.59
C ILE A 42 -20.88 -0.52 -15.16
N SER A 43 -21.69 -0.53 -16.23
CA SER A 43 -22.11 -1.78 -16.88
C SER A 43 -20.96 -2.44 -17.60
N GLU A 44 -20.10 -1.67 -18.30
CA GLU A 44 -18.92 -2.22 -18.98
C GLU A 44 -17.86 -2.69 -17.98
N LEU A 45 -17.63 -1.95 -16.90
CA LEU A 45 -16.79 -2.40 -15.79
C LEU A 45 -17.30 -3.73 -15.21
N SER A 46 -18.60 -3.85 -14.97
CA SER A 46 -19.19 -5.09 -14.45
C SER A 46 -19.07 -6.25 -15.44
N ARG A 47 -19.31 -6.01 -16.73
CA ARG A 47 -19.18 -7.01 -17.79
C ARG A 47 -17.75 -7.52 -17.92
N THR A 48 -16.78 -6.61 -18.05
CA THR A 48 -15.36 -6.96 -18.22
C THR A 48 -14.76 -7.61 -16.98
N LYS A 49 -15.19 -7.19 -15.78
CA LYS A 49 -14.86 -7.90 -14.54
C LYS A 49 -15.40 -9.33 -14.56
N GLY A 50 -16.67 -9.50 -14.96
CA GLY A 50 -17.29 -10.82 -15.09
C GLY A 50 -16.55 -11.74 -16.07
N GLU A 51 -16.07 -11.22 -17.20
CA GLU A 51 -15.28 -11.97 -18.18
C GLU A 51 -13.90 -12.41 -17.63
N LEU A 52 -13.24 -11.55 -16.86
CA LEU A 52 -12.00 -11.90 -16.17
C LEU A 52 -12.24 -12.96 -15.09
N ASP A 53 -13.27 -12.77 -14.27
CA ASP A 53 -13.63 -13.69 -13.17
C ASP A 53 -14.08 -15.05 -13.73
N GLU A 54 -14.82 -15.10 -14.84
CA GLU A 54 -15.19 -16.34 -15.54
C GLU A 54 -13.95 -17.06 -16.11
N PHE A 55 -13.01 -16.31 -16.71
CA PHE A 55 -11.79 -16.89 -17.27
C PHE A 55 -10.89 -17.50 -16.18
N LEU A 56 -10.69 -16.79 -15.07
CA LEU A 56 -9.91 -17.30 -13.92
C LEU A 56 -10.68 -18.36 -13.12
N GLY A 57 -12.01 -18.40 -13.24
CA GLY A 57 -12.89 -19.38 -12.60
C GLY A 57 -13.15 -20.66 -13.41
N ASP A 58 -12.56 -20.83 -14.61
CA ASP A 58 -12.83 -22.00 -15.46
C ASP A 58 -12.09 -23.26 -14.98
N ALA A 59 -12.84 -24.15 -14.31
CA ALA A 59 -12.38 -25.45 -13.83
C ALA A 59 -11.76 -26.34 -14.93
N LYS A 60 -12.21 -26.22 -16.19
CA LYS A 60 -11.65 -27.02 -17.30
C LYS A 60 -10.24 -26.58 -17.65
N LEU A 61 -9.91 -25.30 -17.47
CA LEU A 61 -8.54 -24.82 -17.68
C LEU A 61 -7.61 -25.33 -16.57
N LEU A 62 -8.08 -25.39 -15.32
CA LEU A 62 -7.31 -26.00 -14.23
C LEU A 62 -7.07 -27.50 -14.48
N GLU A 63 -8.11 -28.25 -14.85
CA GLU A 63 -7.97 -29.67 -15.23
C GLU A 63 -6.93 -29.84 -16.34
N LYS A 64 -6.96 -28.95 -17.34
CA LYS A 64 -6.01 -28.99 -18.45
C LYS A 64 -4.57 -28.70 -18.02
N VAL A 65 -4.37 -27.70 -17.15
CA VAL A 65 -3.06 -27.42 -16.53
C VAL A 65 -2.53 -28.65 -15.79
N GLN A 66 -3.39 -29.30 -14.99
CA GLN A 66 -3.03 -30.49 -14.22
C GLN A 66 -2.73 -31.71 -15.10
N GLU A 67 -3.40 -31.84 -16.25
CA GLU A 67 -3.07 -32.83 -17.28
C GLU A 67 -1.67 -32.58 -17.84
N PHE A 68 -1.36 -31.35 -18.25
CA PHE A 68 -0.04 -31.00 -18.78
C PHE A 68 1.09 -31.18 -17.76
N LEU A 69 0.85 -30.86 -16.48
CA LEU A 69 1.85 -31.02 -15.43
C LEU A 69 2.33 -32.48 -15.22
N LYS A 70 1.57 -33.47 -15.71
CA LYS A 70 1.93 -34.90 -15.70
C LYS A 70 2.84 -35.31 -16.86
N GLN A 71 3.02 -34.44 -17.86
CA GLN A 71 3.87 -34.69 -19.02
C GLN A 71 5.34 -34.34 -18.71
N ASP A 72 6.23 -34.73 -19.62
CA ASP A 72 7.60 -34.20 -19.63
C ASP A 72 7.58 -32.77 -20.17
N LEU A 73 8.16 -31.83 -19.41
CA LEU A 73 8.02 -30.40 -19.64
C LEU A 73 9.39 -29.75 -19.47
N SER A 74 9.69 -28.75 -20.29
CA SER A 74 10.83 -27.89 -20.02
C SER A 74 10.69 -27.19 -18.66
N PRO A 75 11.80 -26.77 -18.01
CA PRO A 75 11.73 -26.02 -16.75
C PRO A 75 10.87 -24.76 -16.84
N LYS A 76 10.83 -24.13 -18.02
CA LYS A 76 10.03 -22.94 -18.33
C LYS A 76 8.53 -23.27 -18.35
N GLU A 77 8.11 -24.27 -19.13
CA GLU A 77 6.71 -24.70 -19.19
C GLU A 77 6.20 -25.16 -17.83
N ARG A 78 7.00 -25.94 -17.09
CA ARG A 78 6.63 -26.42 -15.76
C ARG A 78 6.41 -25.27 -14.79
N ARG A 79 7.23 -24.22 -14.85
CA ARG A 79 7.09 -23.02 -14.01
C ARG A 79 5.81 -22.27 -14.35
N SER A 80 5.58 -21.96 -15.62
CA SER A 80 4.36 -21.30 -16.10
C SER A 80 3.11 -22.06 -15.66
N LEU A 81 3.04 -23.37 -15.92
CA LEU A 81 1.86 -24.19 -15.57
C LEU A 81 1.65 -24.30 -14.05
N LYS A 82 2.71 -24.36 -13.23
CA LYS A 82 2.58 -24.31 -11.77
C LYS A 82 2.05 -22.96 -11.29
N THR A 83 2.50 -21.86 -11.90
CA THR A 83 1.96 -20.52 -11.62
C THR A 83 0.48 -20.45 -11.98
N PHE A 84 0.08 -20.99 -13.13
CA PHE A 84 -1.32 -21.02 -13.54
C PHE A 84 -2.16 -21.84 -12.56
N GLU A 85 -1.68 -23.01 -12.14
CA GLU A 85 -2.36 -23.83 -11.14
C GLU A 85 -2.54 -23.08 -9.81
N ARG A 86 -1.50 -22.36 -9.36
CA ARG A 86 -1.55 -21.53 -8.13
C ARG A 86 -2.59 -20.41 -8.26
N VAL A 87 -2.61 -19.70 -9.39
CA VAL A 87 -3.61 -18.67 -9.69
C VAL A 87 -5.01 -19.28 -9.68
N PHE A 88 -5.25 -20.32 -10.47
CA PHE A 88 -6.56 -20.98 -10.55
C PHE A 88 -7.07 -21.45 -9.18
N LYS A 89 -6.21 -21.98 -8.31
CA LYS A 89 -6.59 -22.39 -6.95
C LYS A 89 -7.07 -21.23 -6.06
N CYS A 90 -6.71 -19.98 -6.38
CA CYS A 90 -7.22 -18.80 -5.69
C CYS A 90 -8.61 -18.36 -6.18
N TYR A 91 -9.01 -18.71 -7.41
CA TYR A 91 -10.25 -18.24 -8.03
C TYR A 91 -11.33 -19.33 -8.19
N ILE A 92 -10.93 -20.60 -8.24
CA ILE A 92 -11.84 -21.72 -8.50
C ILE A 92 -12.34 -22.30 -7.19
N ILE A 93 -13.66 -22.25 -7.01
CA ILE A 93 -14.38 -22.92 -5.93
C ILE A 93 -15.12 -24.12 -6.53
N GLN A 94 -14.74 -25.34 -6.13
CA GLN A 94 -15.31 -26.57 -6.70
C GLN A 94 -16.62 -27.01 -6.03
N ASP A 95 -16.79 -26.77 -4.72
CA ASP A 95 -18.01 -27.15 -4.01
C ASP A 95 -19.16 -26.18 -4.35
N PRO A 96 -20.28 -26.65 -4.94
CA PRO A 96 -21.44 -25.80 -5.24
C PRO A 96 -22.00 -25.07 -4.02
N LYS A 97 -21.91 -25.66 -2.82
CA LYS A 97 -22.33 -24.99 -1.58
C LYS A 97 -21.39 -23.83 -1.24
N ALA A 98 -20.09 -24.00 -1.44
CA ALA A 98 -19.11 -22.96 -1.23
C ALA A 98 -19.27 -21.81 -2.24
N VAL A 99 -19.60 -22.11 -3.51
CA VAL A 99 -19.95 -21.10 -4.51
C VAL A 99 -21.15 -20.26 -4.07
N GLU A 100 -22.20 -20.90 -3.57
CA GLU A 100 -23.39 -20.21 -3.08
C GLU A 100 -23.09 -19.35 -1.84
N MET A 101 -22.29 -19.87 -0.90
CA MET A 101 -21.83 -19.08 0.25
C MET A 101 -21.02 -17.86 -0.19
N LYS A 102 -20.11 -17.99 -1.16
CA LYS A 102 -19.33 -16.86 -1.68
C LYS A 102 -20.23 -15.78 -2.30
N LYS A 103 -21.22 -16.16 -3.11
CA LYS A 103 -22.21 -15.20 -3.65
C LYS A 103 -22.98 -14.46 -2.55
N GLN A 104 -23.36 -15.17 -1.49
CA GLN A 104 -24.04 -14.56 -0.35
C GLN A 104 -23.12 -13.60 0.41
N ILE A 105 -21.84 -13.94 0.61
CA ILE A 105 -20.82 -13.06 1.19
C ILE A 105 -20.72 -11.77 0.37
N ASP A 106 -20.52 -11.89 -0.95
CA ASP A 106 -20.36 -10.73 -1.85
C ASP A 106 -21.57 -9.79 -1.79
N LYS A 107 -22.78 -10.35 -1.76
CA LYS A 107 -24.01 -9.58 -1.61
C LYS A 107 -24.07 -8.84 -0.27
N MET A 108 -23.80 -9.55 0.84
CA MET A 108 -23.86 -8.96 2.18
C MET A 108 -22.81 -7.85 2.37
N GLU A 109 -21.64 -8.01 1.77
CA GLU A 109 -20.57 -7.01 1.80
C GLU A 109 -20.93 -5.78 0.98
N ALA A 110 -21.47 -5.94 -0.23
CA ALA A 110 -21.97 -4.83 -1.03
C ALA A 110 -23.08 -4.05 -0.30
N GLU A 111 -23.98 -4.76 0.39
CA GLU A 111 -25.02 -4.13 1.23
C GLU A 111 -24.41 -3.36 2.42
N LEU A 112 -23.39 -3.91 3.09
CA LEU A 112 -22.72 -3.24 4.21
C LEU A 112 -21.93 -2.02 3.74
N GLU A 113 -21.20 -2.13 2.62
CA GLU A 113 -20.49 -1.00 2.02
C GLU A 113 -21.47 0.11 1.63
N HIS A 114 -22.57 -0.22 0.97
CA HIS A 114 -23.62 0.73 0.64
C HIS A 114 -24.20 1.40 1.89
N ALA A 115 -24.49 0.64 2.96
CA ALA A 115 -24.98 1.21 4.20
C ALA A 115 -23.96 2.18 4.83
N ARG A 116 -22.68 1.81 4.83
CA ARG A 116 -21.58 2.64 5.36
C ARG A 116 -21.37 3.92 4.56
N ASN A 117 -21.46 3.86 3.24
CA ASN A 117 -21.33 5.04 2.37
C ASN A 117 -22.48 6.04 2.56
N ASN A 118 -23.64 5.57 3.03
CA ASN A 118 -24.81 6.39 3.36
C ASN A 118 -24.92 6.73 4.86
N LEU A 119 -23.94 6.33 5.68
CA LEU A 119 -23.91 6.69 7.10
C LEU A 119 -23.77 8.21 7.23
N LYS A 120 -24.71 8.85 7.93
CA LYS A 120 -24.60 10.26 8.34
C LYS A 120 -23.59 10.39 9.48
N LEU A 121 -22.31 10.18 9.16
CA LEU A 121 -21.20 10.24 10.09
C LEU A 121 -20.90 11.70 10.46
N GLY A 122 -20.58 11.94 11.73
CA GLY A 122 -20.33 13.27 12.24
C GLY A 122 -20.17 13.27 13.75
N TYR A 123 -20.22 14.45 14.35
CA TYR A 123 -20.08 14.65 15.79
C TYR A 123 -20.95 15.82 16.26
N THR A 124 -21.42 15.75 17.51
CA THR A 124 -22.20 16.84 18.12
C THR A 124 -21.29 17.65 19.03
N TYR A 125 -21.12 18.94 18.74
CA TYR A 125 -20.33 19.86 19.54
C TYR A 125 -21.12 21.15 19.77
N LYS A 126 -21.11 21.66 21.01
CA LYS A 126 -21.87 22.86 21.41
C LYS A 126 -23.37 22.85 21.02
N GLY A 127 -23.96 21.66 20.96
CA GLY A 127 -25.39 21.47 20.62
C GLY A 127 -25.70 21.36 19.12
N GLU A 128 -24.69 21.48 18.25
CA GLU A 128 -24.85 21.36 16.80
C GLU A 128 -24.21 20.07 16.28
N PHE A 129 -24.85 19.44 15.30
CA PHE A 129 -24.30 18.25 14.63
C PHE A 129 -23.48 18.67 13.41
N HIS A 130 -22.21 18.32 13.40
CA HIS A 130 -21.28 18.54 12.31
C HIS A 130 -21.12 17.26 11.50
N LEU A 131 -21.57 17.28 10.24
CA LEU A 131 -21.34 16.17 9.31
C LEU A 131 -19.84 16.07 8.99
N ALA A 132 -19.26 14.88 9.11
CA ALA A 132 -17.84 14.68 8.89
C ALA A 132 -17.52 13.27 8.38
N SER A 133 -16.56 13.18 7.46
CA SER A 133 -15.95 11.90 7.09
C SER A 133 -15.06 11.38 8.23
N SER A 134 -14.72 10.08 8.21
CA SER A 134 -13.76 9.53 9.19
C SER A 134 -12.39 10.19 9.09
N VAL A 135 -11.99 10.69 7.92
CA VAL A 135 -10.77 11.48 7.75
C VAL A 135 -10.89 12.81 8.49
N LEU A 136 -11.99 13.54 8.29
CA LEU A 136 -12.21 14.83 8.94
C LEU A 136 -12.32 14.69 10.47
N LEU A 137 -12.99 13.66 10.97
CA LEU A 137 -13.04 13.37 12.42
C LEU A 137 -11.63 13.21 13.02
N ARG A 138 -10.73 12.48 12.35
CA ARG A 138 -9.33 12.35 12.80
C ARG A 138 -8.57 13.68 12.74
N THR A 139 -8.84 14.50 11.72
CA THR A 139 -8.27 15.85 11.62
C THR A 139 -8.71 16.68 12.82
N VAL A 140 -10.01 16.75 13.13
CA VAL A 140 -10.54 17.47 14.30
C VAL A 140 -9.87 16.98 15.59
N MET A 141 -9.77 15.67 15.80
CA MET A 141 -9.07 15.07 16.95
C MET A 141 -7.58 15.43 17.04
N SER A 142 -6.95 15.83 15.93
CA SER A 142 -5.51 16.14 15.88
C SER A 142 -5.21 17.63 15.85
N THR A 143 -6.19 18.49 15.56
CA THR A 143 -5.97 19.93 15.32
C THR A 143 -6.86 20.87 16.12
N SER A 144 -7.98 20.41 16.69
CA SER A 144 -8.82 21.30 17.50
C SER A 144 -8.16 21.58 18.84
N ASP A 145 -8.07 22.86 19.23
CA ASP A 145 -7.55 23.29 20.53
C ASP A 145 -8.50 22.93 21.69
N GLU A 146 -9.79 22.73 21.38
CA GLU A 146 -10.86 22.45 22.36
C GLU A 146 -11.00 20.94 22.62
N GLU A 147 -10.64 20.48 23.82
CA GLU A 147 -10.69 19.06 24.17
C GLU A 147 -12.09 18.44 24.03
N GLU A 148 -13.13 19.21 24.38
CA GLU A 148 -14.51 18.74 24.26
C GLU A 148 -14.93 18.51 22.79
N GLU A 149 -14.36 19.26 21.85
CA GLU A 149 -14.57 19.00 20.42
C GLU A 149 -13.85 17.72 19.99
N ARG A 150 -12.61 17.51 20.45
CA ARG A 150 -11.86 16.28 20.18
C ARG A 150 -12.57 15.04 20.72
N LYS A 151 -13.11 15.11 21.94
CA LYS A 151 -13.95 14.04 22.53
C LYS A 151 -15.19 13.76 21.70
N ALA A 152 -15.90 14.81 21.27
CA ALA A 152 -17.07 14.67 20.41
C ALA A 152 -16.71 14.00 19.07
N ALA A 153 -15.62 14.41 18.43
CA ALA A 153 -15.13 13.80 17.20
C ALA A 153 -14.75 12.32 17.38
N TYR A 154 -14.13 11.97 18.50
CA TYR A 154 -13.84 10.57 18.84
C TYR A 154 -15.10 9.74 19.10
N ALA A 155 -16.10 10.29 19.78
CA ALA A 155 -17.40 9.64 19.93
C ALA A 155 -18.07 9.41 18.56
N GLY A 156 -17.98 10.39 17.65
CA GLY A 156 -18.36 10.25 16.25
C GLY A 156 -17.64 9.08 15.57
N MET A 157 -16.33 8.96 15.75
CA MET A 157 -15.55 7.84 15.21
C MET A 157 -15.98 6.48 15.80
N ARG A 158 -16.20 6.43 17.12
CA ARG A 158 -16.66 5.22 17.83
C ARG A 158 -18.05 4.76 17.39
N SER A 159 -18.89 5.66 16.89
CA SER A 159 -20.24 5.32 16.40
C SER A 159 -20.23 4.38 15.18
N ILE A 160 -19.13 4.30 14.43
CA ILE A 160 -19.00 3.41 13.27
C ILE A 160 -19.12 1.95 13.67
N GLY A 161 -18.51 1.55 14.79
CA GLY A 161 -18.51 0.16 15.26
C GLY A 161 -19.93 -0.38 15.48
N PRO A 162 -20.73 0.24 16.38
CA PRO A 162 -22.12 -0.13 16.60
C PRO A 162 -22.97 -0.13 15.32
N PHE A 163 -22.69 0.77 14.37
CA PHE A 163 -23.42 0.83 13.10
C PHE A 163 -23.17 -0.40 12.21
N VAL A 164 -21.92 -0.87 12.11
CA VAL A 164 -21.55 -1.96 11.18
C VAL A 164 -21.68 -3.36 11.78
N VAL A 165 -21.58 -3.48 13.11
CA VAL A 165 -21.26 -4.75 13.77
C VAL A 165 -22.30 -5.85 13.57
N GLU A 166 -23.60 -5.52 13.53
CA GLU A 166 -24.66 -6.54 13.37
C GLU A 166 -24.54 -7.29 12.04
N LYS A 167 -24.47 -6.54 10.92
CA LYS A 167 -24.26 -7.13 9.59
C LYS A 167 -22.89 -7.79 9.50
N PHE A 168 -21.87 -7.19 10.10
CA PHE A 168 -20.52 -7.73 10.05
C PHE A 168 -20.39 -9.09 10.76
N CYS A 169 -21.07 -9.31 11.89
CA CYS A 169 -21.14 -10.61 12.56
C CYS A 169 -21.62 -11.72 11.63
N GLU A 170 -22.70 -11.48 10.87
CA GLU A 170 -23.23 -12.47 9.93
C GLU A 170 -22.27 -12.74 8.77
N ILE A 171 -21.57 -11.72 8.28
CA ILE A 171 -20.51 -11.86 7.27
C ILE A 171 -19.37 -12.72 7.82
N ILE A 172 -18.89 -12.47 9.05
CA ILE A 172 -17.80 -13.24 9.68
C ILE A 172 -18.17 -14.72 9.79
N LYS A 173 -19.38 -15.03 10.29
CA LYS A 173 -19.86 -16.42 10.42
C LYS A 173 -19.87 -17.10 9.05
N LEU A 174 -20.40 -16.44 8.03
CA LEU A 174 -20.48 -17.00 6.69
C LEU A 174 -19.09 -17.18 6.03
N ARG A 175 -18.19 -16.20 6.17
CA ARG A 175 -16.78 -16.29 5.75
C ARG A 175 -16.08 -17.49 6.37
N ASN A 176 -16.28 -17.73 7.66
CA ASN A 176 -15.69 -18.88 8.35
C ASN A 176 -16.28 -20.22 7.91
N ARG A 177 -17.60 -20.31 7.71
CA ARG A 177 -18.23 -21.52 7.15
C ARG A 177 -17.74 -21.80 5.73
N PHE A 178 -17.64 -20.76 4.91
CA PHE A 178 -17.07 -20.85 3.56
C PHE A 178 -15.64 -21.38 3.58
N ALA A 179 -14.74 -20.76 4.34
CA ALA A 179 -13.34 -21.20 4.41
C ALA A 179 -13.20 -22.64 4.91
N LYS A 180 -13.97 -23.04 5.93
CA LYS A 180 -14.00 -24.43 6.42
C LYS A 180 -14.50 -25.42 5.38
N SER A 181 -15.52 -25.06 4.59
CA SER A 181 -16.00 -25.92 3.48
C SER A 181 -14.96 -26.13 2.39
N CYS A 182 -14.05 -25.17 2.22
CA CYS A 182 -12.91 -25.26 1.30
C CYS A 182 -11.67 -25.94 1.91
N GLY A 183 -11.75 -26.44 3.15
CA GLY A 183 -10.69 -27.20 3.82
C GLY A 183 -9.70 -26.37 4.65
N TYR A 184 -9.97 -25.09 4.89
CA TYR A 184 -9.13 -24.21 5.70
C TYR A 184 -9.55 -24.20 7.18
N GLU A 185 -8.64 -23.80 8.08
CA GLU A 185 -8.95 -23.70 9.52
C GLU A 185 -10.02 -22.63 9.81
N CYS A 186 -9.85 -21.46 9.20
CA CYS A 186 -10.77 -20.33 9.25
C CYS A 186 -10.51 -19.41 8.05
N PHE A 187 -11.31 -18.35 7.93
CA PHE A 187 -11.19 -17.41 6.82
C PHE A 187 -9.82 -16.69 6.78
N TYR A 188 -9.26 -16.34 7.94
CA TYR A 188 -7.94 -15.72 8.01
C TYR A 188 -6.86 -16.66 7.42
N ASP A 189 -6.89 -17.94 7.76
CA ASP A 189 -5.91 -18.92 7.25
C ASP A 189 -5.98 -19.10 5.73
N MET A 190 -7.20 -19.13 5.18
CA MET A 190 -7.43 -19.12 3.73
C MET A 190 -6.80 -17.90 3.05
N LYS A 191 -7.02 -16.70 3.59
CA LYS A 191 -6.49 -15.45 3.02
C LYS A 191 -4.96 -15.41 3.04
N VAL A 192 -4.34 -15.76 4.17
CA VAL A 192 -2.87 -15.81 4.29
C VAL A 192 -2.28 -16.84 3.33
N LEU A 193 -2.82 -18.06 3.27
CA LEU A 193 -2.26 -19.09 2.40
C LEU A 193 -2.34 -18.70 0.92
N ASN A 194 -3.47 -18.13 0.50
CA ASN A 194 -3.69 -17.73 -0.88
C ASN A 194 -2.77 -16.57 -1.33
N ALA A 195 -2.60 -15.55 -0.50
CA ALA A 195 -1.80 -14.37 -0.84
C ALA A 195 -0.30 -14.59 -0.56
N GLU A 196 0.04 -15.08 0.63
CA GLU A 196 1.42 -15.08 1.14
C GLU A 196 2.17 -16.40 0.86
N GLY A 197 1.45 -17.48 0.55
CA GLY A 197 2.04 -18.80 0.27
C GLY A 197 2.49 -19.59 1.51
N PHE A 198 2.20 -19.09 2.71
CA PHE A 198 2.40 -19.79 3.99
C PHE A 198 1.15 -19.68 4.87
N ASN A 199 1.07 -20.46 5.95
CA ASN A 199 -0.15 -20.53 6.77
C ASN A 199 -0.21 -19.48 7.89
N LYS A 200 -1.41 -19.30 8.47
CA LYS A 200 -1.66 -18.39 9.60
C LYS A 200 -0.72 -18.61 10.78
N LYS A 201 -0.38 -19.87 11.08
CA LYS A 201 0.52 -20.20 12.21
C LYS A 201 1.93 -19.65 12.00
N ALA A 202 2.48 -19.77 10.80
CA ALA A 202 3.78 -19.21 10.46
C ALA A 202 3.76 -17.68 10.51
N LEU A 203 2.69 -17.05 10.01
CA LEU A 203 2.49 -15.61 10.11
C LEU A 203 2.57 -15.13 11.56
N PHE A 204 1.74 -15.69 12.43
CA PHE A 204 1.66 -15.19 13.81
C PHE A 204 2.89 -15.52 14.63
N LYS A 205 3.69 -16.53 14.27
CA LYS A 205 5.02 -16.69 14.87
C LYS A 205 5.91 -15.46 14.64
N ILE A 206 5.84 -14.86 13.45
CA ILE A 206 6.60 -13.65 13.10
C ILE A 206 6.03 -12.44 13.83
N LEU A 207 4.70 -12.26 13.78
CA LEU A 207 4.03 -11.10 14.39
C LEU A 207 4.08 -11.12 15.92
N ASP A 208 3.98 -12.29 16.56
CA ASP A 208 4.07 -12.44 18.01
C ASP A 208 5.48 -12.07 18.53
N ASP A 209 6.54 -12.39 17.79
CA ASP A 209 7.92 -11.98 18.13
C ASP A 209 8.09 -10.44 18.06
N LEU A 210 7.56 -9.81 16.99
CA LEU A 210 7.56 -8.35 16.86
C LEU A 210 6.73 -7.67 17.96
N GLU A 211 5.55 -8.20 18.27
CA GLU A 211 4.70 -7.72 19.36
C GLU A 211 5.45 -7.78 20.70
N LEU A 212 6.08 -8.91 21.02
CA LEU A 212 6.78 -9.10 22.28
C LEU A 212 7.95 -8.11 22.43
N LYS A 213 8.77 -7.95 21.38
CA LYS A 213 9.95 -7.07 21.39
C LYS A 213 9.58 -5.58 21.44
N SER A 214 8.45 -5.19 20.84
CA SER A 214 8.01 -3.78 20.81
C SER A 214 7.27 -3.32 22.08
N ARG A 215 6.78 -4.25 22.91
CA ARG A 215 6.04 -3.92 24.15
C ARG A 215 6.81 -3.02 25.13
N PRO A 216 8.07 -3.29 25.53
CA PRO A 216 8.79 -2.40 26.44
C PRO A 216 9.05 -1.01 25.84
N ILE A 217 9.17 -0.92 24.51
CA ILE A 217 9.34 0.35 23.80
C ILE A 217 8.05 1.17 23.87
N LEU A 218 6.90 0.53 23.64
CA LEU A 218 5.59 1.15 23.79
C LEU A 218 5.37 1.68 25.21
N GLU A 219 5.66 0.87 26.22
CA GLU A 219 5.52 1.27 27.63
C GLU A 219 6.35 2.51 27.95
N LYS A 220 7.63 2.53 27.51
CA LYS A 220 8.51 3.68 27.64
C LYS A 220 7.93 4.92 26.94
N ALA A 221 7.49 4.79 25.69
CA ALA A 221 6.93 5.88 24.91
C ALA A 221 5.67 6.48 25.55
N ARG A 222 4.77 5.64 26.07
CA ARG A 222 3.56 6.08 26.79
C ARG A 222 3.91 6.81 28.09
N ASN A 223 4.83 6.27 28.89
CA ASN A 223 5.27 6.93 30.13
C ASN A 223 5.86 8.31 29.83
N LEU A 224 6.72 8.39 28.81
CA LEU A 224 7.33 9.64 28.40
C LEU A 224 6.31 10.67 27.90
N LEU A 225 5.32 10.24 27.11
CA LEU A 225 4.22 11.11 26.68
C LEU A 225 3.44 11.65 27.88
N ALA A 226 3.11 10.78 28.84
CA ALA A 226 2.42 11.19 30.07
C ALA A 226 3.25 12.13 30.95
N GLU A 227 4.56 11.90 31.06
CA GLU A 227 5.47 12.77 31.81
C GLU A 227 5.59 14.16 31.19
N ARG A 228 5.72 14.24 29.86
CA ARG A 228 5.95 15.51 29.14
C ARG A 228 4.68 16.30 28.88
N LYS A 229 3.56 15.63 28.62
CA LYS A 229 2.31 16.24 28.16
C LYS A 229 1.13 16.02 29.12
N GLY A 230 1.34 15.27 30.20
CA GLY A 230 0.30 14.89 31.17
C GLY A 230 -0.46 13.62 30.76
N LYS A 231 -1.08 12.95 31.74
CA LYS A 231 -1.78 11.67 31.51
C LYS A 231 -2.93 11.76 30.50
N GLN A 232 -3.59 12.91 30.41
CA GLN A 232 -4.64 13.18 29.45
C GLN A 232 -4.17 13.11 28.00
N ALA A 233 -2.86 13.22 27.74
CA ALA A 233 -2.28 13.02 26.41
C ALA A 233 -2.36 11.56 25.94
N LEU A 234 -2.59 10.61 26.85
CA LEU A 234 -2.76 9.19 26.51
C LEU A 234 -4.19 8.83 26.11
N GLU A 235 -5.13 9.75 26.26
CA GLU A 235 -6.51 9.56 25.84
C GLU A 235 -6.60 9.50 24.30
N PRO A 236 -7.47 8.64 23.72
CA PRO A 236 -7.51 8.40 22.28
C PRO A 236 -7.83 9.67 21.46
N TYR A 237 -8.56 10.63 22.04
CA TYR A 237 -8.90 11.92 21.44
C TYR A 237 -7.83 13.00 21.63
N ASN A 238 -6.81 12.76 22.46
CA ASN A 238 -5.75 13.73 22.74
C ASN A 238 -4.38 13.28 22.25
N MET A 239 -4.17 11.99 22.02
CA MET A 239 -2.86 11.42 21.69
C MET A 239 -2.24 12.06 20.45
N ASN A 240 -2.96 12.07 19.33
CA ASN A 240 -2.46 12.68 18.10
C ASN A 240 -2.30 14.20 18.24
N TYR A 241 -3.24 14.89 18.89
CA TYR A 241 -3.12 16.33 19.15
C TYR A 241 -1.88 16.67 19.99
N SER A 242 -1.57 15.86 21.01
CA SER A 242 -0.42 16.09 21.91
C SER A 242 0.93 15.90 21.21
N MET A 243 0.94 15.09 20.15
CA MET A 243 2.10 14.85 19.28
C MET A 243 2.10 15.75 18.03
N ALA A 244 0.97 16.35 17.69
CA ALA A 244 0.83 17.26 16.57
C ALA A 244 1.52 18.58 16.90
N GLY A 245 2.68 18.82 16.30
CA GLY A 245 3.36 20.12 16.31
C GLY A 245 2.99 20.99 15.12
N ASP A 246 3.43 22.24 15.13
CA ASP A 246 3.31 23.17 13.98
C ASP A 246 4.32 22.87 12.84
N ILE A 247 5.03 21.74 12.93
CA ILE A 247 6.09 21.35 12.02
C ILE A 247 5.59 21.16 10.58
N THR A 248 4.37 20.65 10.39
CA THR A 248 3.78 20.48 9.05
C THR A 248 3.70 21.80 8.29
N LYS A 249 3.28 22.89 8.95
CA LYS A 249 3.22 24.22 8.33
C LYS A 249 4.62 24.77 8.03
N GLN A 250 5.60 24.47 8.87
CA GLN A 250 6.99 24.92 8.70
C GLN A 250 7.72 24.15 7.59
N LEU A 251 7.36 22.88 7.36
CA LEU A 251 7.89 22.04 6.28
C LEU A 251 7.25 22.36 4.93
N ASP A 252 5.96 22.72 4.90
CA ASP A 252 5.18 22.93 3.68
C ASP A 252 5.88 23.77 2.59
N PRO A 253 6.57 24.89 2.92
CA PRO A 253 7.28 25.68 1.91
C PRO A 253 8.32 24.89 1.11
N TYR A 254 8.90 23.83 1.66
CA TYR A 254 9.96 23.00 1.05
C TYR A 254 9.44 21.77 0.30
N PHE A 255 8.12 21.55 0.31
CA PHE A 255 7.46 20.48 -0.43
C PHE A 255 6.39 21.04 -1.39
N PRO A 256 6.73 21.98 -2.29
CA PRO A 256 5.79 22.49 -3.26
C PRO A 256 5.32 21.38 -4.21
N PHE A 257 4.02 21.09 -4.25
CA PHE A 257 3.44 20.02 -5.06
C PHE A 257 3.83 20.09 -6.54
N GLU A 258 3.94 21.30 -7.10
CA GLU A 258 4.31 21.52 -8.50
C GLU A 258 5.73 21.03 -8.86
N ASN A 259 6.59 20.76 -7.85
CA ASN A 259 7.91 20.17 -8.04
C ASN A 259 7.94 18.65 -7.76
N ALA A 260 6.86 18.05 -7.28
CA ALA A 260 6.85 16.67 -6.78
C ALA A 260 7.27 15.65 -7.87
N VAL A 261 6.76 15.81 -9.10
CA VAL A 261 7.05 14.91 -10.23
C VAL A 261 8.53 14.94 -10.62
N ASP A 262 9.14 16.13 -10.65
CA ASP A 262 10.57 16.30 -10.92
C ASP A 262 11.43 15.71 -9.80
N ALA A 263 11.05 15.93 -8.53
CA ALA A 263 11.77 15.37 -7.38
C ALA A 263 11.72 13.83 -7.35
N TRP A 264 10.56 13.24 -7.61
CA TRP A 264 10.40 11.79 -7.76
C TRP A 264 11.29 11.24 -8.89
N ALA A 265 11.18 11.82 -10.08
CA ALA A 265 11.90 11.32 -11.26
C ALA A 265 13.42 11.33 -11.04
N ARG A 266 13.96 12.41 -10.49
CA ARG A 266 15.39 12.53 -10.21
C ARG A 266 15.84 11.60 -9.07
N SER A 267 15.03 11.45 -8.03
CA SER A 267 15.33 10.53 -6.92
C SER A 267 15.44 9.08 -7.41
N PHE A 268 14.48 8.63 -8.23
CA PHE A 268 14.47 7.28 -8.78
C PHE A 268 15.62 7.05 -9.77
N ALA A 269 15.89 8.01 -10.64
CA ALA A 269 17.01 7.93 -11.57
C ALA A 269 18.35 7.88 -10.82
N ALA A 270 18.48 8.61 -9.71
CA ALA A 270 19.69 8.62 -8.91
C ALA A 270 19.97 7.26 -8.25
N LEU A 271 18.91 6.58 -7.81
CA LEU A 271 18.93 5.19 -7.32
C LEU A 271 19.17 4.14 -8.42
N GLY A 272 19.27 4.55 -9.69
CA GLY A 272 19.47 3.63 -10.81
C GLY A 272 18.22 2.80 -11.16
N ILE A 273 17.04 3.26 -10.73
CA ILE A 273 15.77 2.64 -11.06
C ILE A 273 15.40 3.02 -12.49
N THR A 274 14.85 2.06 -13.24
CA THR A 274 14.25 2.30 -14.56
C THR A 274 12.89 1.60 -14.61
N TYR A 275 12.12 1.84 -15.66
CA TYR A 275 10.76 1.31 -15.83
C TYR A 275 10.63 0.47 -17.09
N ALA A 276 11.73 -0.09 -17.61
CA ALA A 276 11.74 -1.06 -18.71
C ALA A 276 10.83 -0.69 -19.92
N ASN A 277 10.84 0.57 -20.33
CA ASN A 277 10.05 1.16 -21.42
C ASN A 277 8.53 1.22 -21.16
N ALA A 278 8.10 1.25 -19.89
CA ALA A 278 6.70 1.39 -19.53
C ALA A 278 6.09 2.70 -20.03
N THR A 279 4.77 2.71 -20.20
CA THR A 279 3.99 3.93 -20.42
C THR A 279 3.12 4.21 -19.20
N MET A 280 3.12 5.47 -18.74
CA MET A 280 2.44 5.87 -17.51
C MET A 280 1.49 7.04 -17.69
N ASN A 281 0.28 6.98 -17.13
CA ASN A 281 -0.57 8.16 -16.92
C ASN A 281 -0.58 8.55 -15.43
N LEU A 282 -0.32 9.82 -15.13
CA LEU A 282 -0.28 10.34 -13.77
C LEU A 282 -1.42 11.34 -13.58
N ASP A 283 -2.40 10.98 -12.76
CA ASP A 283 -3.56 11.82 -12.43
C ASP A 283 -3.49 12.23 -10.96
N LEU A 284 -2.86 13.38 -10.66
CA LEU A 284 -2.35 13.65 -9.31
C LEU A 284 -3.19 14.63 -8.47
N CYS A 285 -4.00 15.47 -9.11
CA CYS A 285 -4.85 16.42 -8.40
C CYS A 285 -6.21 15.80 -8.05
N ASP A 286 -6.77 16.21 -6.92
CA ASP A 286 -8.16 15.89 -6.58
C ASP A 286 -9.15 16.56 -7.54
N ARG A 287 -10.33 15.94 -7.75
CA ARG A 287 -11.46 16.53 -8.48
C ARG A 287 -12.76 15.81 -8.15
N GLN A 288 -13.87 16.47 -8.42
CA GLN A 288 -15.21 15.90 -8.26
C GLN A 288 -15.38 14.59 -9.06
N GLY A 289 -15.89 13.56 -8.40
CA GLY A 289 -16.19 12.26 -8.99
C GLY A 289 -14.99 11.31 -9.10
N LYS A 290 -13.76 11.81 -8.90
CA LYS A 290 -12.57 10.96 -8.81
C LYS A 290 -12.62 10.11 -7.55
N TYR A 291 -12.14 8.87 -7.65
CA TYR A 291 -12.00 7.97 -6.53
C TYR A 291 -11.08 8.55 -5.46
N SER A 292 -11.56 8.59 -4.21
CA SER A 292 -10.91 9.27 -3.08
C SER A 292 -9.84 8.43 -2.38
N ASN A 293 -8.96 7.80 -3.16
CA ASN A 293 -7.74 7.18 -2.64
C ASN A 293 -6.59 7.26 -3.67
N GLY A 294 -5.34 7.28 -3.18
CA GLY A 294 -4.16 7.02 -4.00
C GLY A 294 -4.08 5.53 -4.33
N PHE A 295 -3.69 5.20 -5.57
CA PHE A 295 -3.38 3.84 -5.99
C PHE A 295 -2.61 3.83 -7.31
N CYS A 296 -1.91 2.73 -7.55
CA CYS A 296 -1.27 2.36 -8.80
C CYS A 296 -2.03 1.19 -9.43
N HIS A 297 -2.00 1.10 -10.76
CA HIS A 297 -2.84 0.19 -11.52
C HIS A 297 -2.21 -0.14 -12.88
N TRP A 298 -2.32 -1.38 -13.36
CA TRP A 298 -1.55 -1.88 -14.51
C TRP A 298 -2.43 -2.54 -15.58
N PRO A 299 -3.01 -1.75 -16.52
CA PRO A 299 -3.82 -2.33 -17.59
C PRO A 299 -3.07 -3.31 -18.49
N GLN A 300 -1.78 -3.11 -18.66
CA GLN A 300 -0.91 -4.04 -19.37
C GLN A 300 0.19 -4.51 -18.41
N PRO A 301 0.16 -5.78 -17.98
CA PRO A 301 1.25 -6.40 -17.22
C PRO A 301 2.51 -6.50 -18.08
N ALA A 302 3.70 -6.35 -17.48
CA ALA A 302 4.97 -6.49 -18.18
C ALA A 302 5.42 -7.95 -18.21
N TRP A 303 5.83 -8.46 -19.38
CA TRP A 303 6.33 -9.83 -19.49
C TRP A 303 7.13 -10.06 -20.77
N GLN A 304 7.91 -11.14 -20.76
CA GLN A 304 8.66 -11.61 -21.92
C GLN A 304 7.81 -12.57 -22.76
N SER A 305 7.17 -12.05 -23.81
CA SER A 305 6.44 -12.87 -24.78
C SER A 305 7.38 -13.60 -25.74
N PRO A 306 6.89 -14.63 -26.47
CA PRO A 306 7.64 -15.26 -27.55
C PRO A 306 8.06 -14.29 -28.67
N GLU A 307 7.31 -13.21 -28.88
CA GLU A 307 7.55 -12.20 -29.92
C GLU A 307 8.49 -11.08 -29.47
N GLY A 308 8.75 -10.96 -28.16
CA GLY A 308 9.57 -9.90 -27.59
C GLY A 308 9.05 -9.37 -26.26
N TRP A 309 9.74 -8.35 -25.75
CA TRP A 309 9.38 -7.67 -24.51
C TRP A 309 8.05 -6.92 -24.66
N VAL A 310 7.11 -7.18 -23.74
CA VAL A 310 5.86 -6.43 -23.60
C VAL A 310 6.01 -5.49 -22.40
N PRO A 311 6.17 -4.17 -22.62
CA PRO A 311 6.31 -3.21 -21.53
C PRO A 311 4.98 -3.00 -20.80
N SER A 312 5.03 -2.64 -19.53
CA SER A 312 3.80 -2.32 -18.80
C SER A 312 3.15 -1.02 -19.27
N GLN A 313 1.84 -0.97 -19.13
CA GLN A 313 1.09 0.27 -19.05
C GLN A 313 0.64 0.43 -17.61
N THR A 314 0.93 1.58 -17.01
CA THR A 314 0.65 1.84 -15.60
C THR A 314 -0.08 3.17 -15.45
N ASN A 315 -1.07 3.23 -14.59
CA ASN A 315 -1.73 4.47 -14.21
C ASN A 315 -1.58 4.63 -12.70
N PHE A 316 -1.23 5.82 -12.24
CA PHE A 316 -1.29 6.10 -10.81
C PHE A 316 -1.96 7.43 -10.52
N THR A 317 -2.53 7.50 -9.32
CA THR A 317 -3.29 8.65 -8.87
C THR A 317 -2.92 9.09 -7.46
N SER A 318 -3.06 10.39 -7.21
CA SER A 318 -3.06 10.99 -5.87
C SER A 318 -4.21 11.99 -5.72
N LEU A 319 -4.37 12.55 -4.52
CA LEU A 319 -5.43 13.50 -4.17
C LEU A 319 -4.83 14.85 -3.75
N ALA A 320 -3.88 15.35 -4.53
CA ALA A 320 -3.23 16.61 -4.22
C ALA A 320 -4.21 17.77 -4.37
N THR A 321 -4.20 18.66 -3.38
CA THR A 321 -4.90 19.94 -3.40
C THR A 321 -3.82 21.02 -3.33
N PRO A 322 -3.36 21.57 -4.47
CA PRO A 322 -2.12 22.35 -4.54
C PRO A 322 -2.00 23.55 -3.58
N SER A 323 -3.13 24.10 -3.13
CA SER A 323 -3.23 25.23 -2.20
C SER A 323 -3.33 24.83 -0.73
N ALA A 324 -3.56 23.55 -0.41
CA ALA A 324 -3.73 23.08 0.95
C ALA A 324 -2.37 22.80 1.61
N VAL A 325 -2.17 23.34 2.82
CA VAL A 325 -0.95 23.13 3.61
C VAL A 325 -0.74 21.64 3.90
N GLY A 326 0.48 21.17 3.68
CA GLY A 326 0.90 19.78 3.82
C GLY A 326 0.55 18.91 2.61
N SER A 327 -0.28 19.37 1.67
CA SER A 327 -0.72 18.57 0.53
C SER A 327 0.44 18.18 -0.38
N GLY A 328 1.41 19.07 -0.58
CA GLY A 328 2.56 18.78 -1.43
C GLY A 328 3.50 17.71 -0.85
N TYR A 329 3.71 17.69 0.46
CA TYR A 329 4.45 16.62 1.13
C TYR A 329 3.71 15.28 0.99
N THR A 330 2.41 15.25 1.34
CA THR A 330 1.59 14.04 1.24
C THR A 330 1.56 13.49 -0.19
N ALA A 331 1.35 14.36 -1.18
CA ALA A 331 1.30 13.97 -2.58
C ALA A 331 2.66 13.47 -3.10
N LEU A 332 3.77 14.04 -2.64
CA LEU A 332 5.10 13.53 -2.97
C LEU A 332 5.34 12.15 -2.35
N VAL A 333 4.98 11.93 -1.08
CA VAL A 333 5.10 10.61 -0.44
C VAL A 333 4.27 9.58 -1.20
N THR A 334 3.00 9.90 -1.53
CA THR A 334 2.16 9.05 -2.38
C THR A 334 2.82 8.80 -3.73
N LEU A 335 3.38 9.83 -4.38
CA LEU A 335 4.05 9.68 -5.66
C LEU A 335 5.27 8.74 -5.59
N MET A 336 6.06 8.82 -4.51
CA MET A 336 7.19 7.91 -4.29
C MET A 336 6.71 6.47 -4.05
N HIS A 337 5.61 6.32 -3.30
CA HIS A 337 4.96 5.04 -3.03
C HIS A 337 4.45 4.38 -4.32
N GLU A 338 3.55 5.07 -5.04
CA GLU A 338 2.96 4.56 -6.28
C GLU A 338 4.01 4.40 -7.40
N GLY A 339 4.99 5.30 -7.44
CA GLY A 339 6.14 5.19 -8.34
C GLY A 339 6.99 3.95 -8.05
N GLY A 340 7.06 3.51 -6.79
CA GLY A 340 7.73 2.29 -6.36
C GLY A 340 7.00 1.02 -6.76
N HIS A 341 5.68 0.99 -6.57
CA HIS A 341 4.82 -0.04 -7.14
C HIS A 341 5.04 -0.15 -8.66
N ALA A 342 4.95 0.98 -9.36
CA ALA A 342 5.07 1.04 -10.80
C ALA A 342 6.44 0.52 -11.29
N ALA A 343 7.51 0.81 -10.53
CA ALA A 343 8.86 0.33 -10.86
C ALA A 343 8.97 -1.17 -10.69
N HIS A 344 8.41 -1.74 -9.61
CA HIS A 344 8.41 -3.19 -9.41
C HIS A 344 7.76 -3.92 -10.58
N PHE A 345 6.49 -3.66 -10.86
CA PHE A 345 5.76 -4.41 -11.88
C PHE A 345 6.27 -4.15 -13.31
N ALA A 346 6.85 -2.97 -13.58
CA ALA A 346 7.50 -2.72 -14.87
C ALA A 346 8.78 -3.56 -15.08
N ASN A 347 9.47 -3.98 -14.02
CA ASN A 347 10.73 -4.72 -14.09
C ASN A 347 10.59 -6.23 -13.86
N VAL A 348 9.37 -6.76 -13.84
CA VAL A 348 9.13 -8.22 -13.85
C VAL A 348 9.46 -8.76 -15.25
N VAL A 349 10.43 -9.68 -15.36
CA VAL A 349 10.96 -10.16 -16.66
C VAL A 349 10.63 -11.63 -16.95
N GLN A 350 9.56 -12.14 -16.35
CA GLN A 350 9.13 -13.53 -16.53
C GLN A 350 8.30 -13.73 -17.81
N ASP A 351 8.03 -14.99 -18.15
CA ASP A 351 7.45 -15.45 -19.42
C ASP A 351 5.92 -15.57 -19.44
N SER A 352 5.25 -14.89 -18.50
CA SER A 352 3.79 -14.79 -18.44
C SER A 352 3.37 -13.47 -17.79
N PRO A 353 2.27 -12.85 -18.23
CA PRO A 353 1.68 -11.68 -17.57
C PRO A 353 1.22 -11.98 -16.13
N LEU A 354 0.99 -13.24 -15.76
CA LEU A 354 0.60 -13.62 -14.39
C LEU A 354 1.70 -13.42 -13.35
N TYR A 355 2.95 -13.23 -13.79
CA TYR A 355 4.04 -12.89 -12.87
C TYR A 355 4.01 -11.43 -12.42
N SER A 356 3.30 -10.57 -13.14
CA SER A 356 3.29 -9.11 -12.93
C SER A 356 1.87 -8.57 -12.72
N GLN A 357 1.04 -9.29 -11.98
CA GLN A 357 -0.33 -8.89 -11.59
C GLN A 357 -0.40 -8.74 -10.07
N GLU A 358 -1.29 -7.89 -9.52
CA GLU A 358 -1.30 -7.60 -8.07
C GLU A 358 -2.20 -8.50 -7.21
N ARG A 359 -3.08 -9.32 -7.80
CA ARG A 359 -4.05 -10.09 -7.02
C ARG A 359 -3.46 -11.39 -6.52
N ALA A 360 -4.17 -12.07 -5.61
CA ALA A 360 -3.77 -13.41 -5.18
C ALA A 360 -3.48 -14.29 -6.41
N PRO A 361 -2.29 -14.90 -6.49
CA PRO A 361 -1.45 -15.25 -5.36
C PRO A 361 -0.26 -14.30 -5.12
N THR A 362 -0.29 -13.06 -5.61
CA THR A 362 0.68 -12.03 -5.25
C THR A 362 0.57 -11.74 -3.76
N SER A 363 1.72 -11.79 -3.08
CA SER A 363 1.83 -11.42 -1.67
C SER A 363 1.57 -9.94 -1.51
N VAL A 364 0.77 -9.59 -0.50
CA VAL A 364 0.52 -8.19 -0.14
C VAL A 364 1.81 -7.55 0.33
N ALA A 365 2.54 -8.25 1.21
CA ALA A 365 3.80 -7.77 1.73
C ALA A 365 4.81 -7.51 0.61
N TYR A 366 4.82 -8.37 -0.41
CA TYR A 366 5.65 -8.17 -1.58
C TYR A 366 5.21 -6.97 -2.41
N ALA A 367 3.91 -6.78 -2.64
CA ALA A 367 3.40 -5.62 -3.37
C ALA A 367 3.72 -4.28 -2.66
N GLU A 368 3.71 -4.26 -1.33
CA GLU A 368 3.94 -3.04 -0.52
C GLU A 368 5.43 -2.77 -0.20
N ASN A 369 6.28 -3.79 -0.16
CA ASN A 369 7.66 -3.66 0.34
C ASN A 369 8.49 -2.59 -0.40
N GLN A 370 8.46 -2.56 -1.73
CA GLN A 370 9.20 -1.55 -2.50
C GLN A 370 8.60 -0.15 -2.41
N SER A 371 7.27 -0.02 -2.36
CA SER A 371 6.60 1.26 -2.35
C SER A 371 6.86 1.95 -1.01
N MET A 372 6.72 1.19 0.09
CA MET A 372 7.08 1.62 1.44
C MET A 372 8.59 1.84 1.60
N PHE A 373 9.45 1.05 0.94
CA PHE A 373 10.89 1.34 0.97
C PHE A 373 11.20 2.70 0.31
N LEU A 374 10.61 2.98 -0.85
CA LEU A 374 10.91 4.18 -1.64
C LEU A 374 10.27 5.44 -1.06
N ASP A 375 9.06 5.35 -0.49
CA ASP A 375 8.42 6.49 0.18
C ASP A 375 9.12 6.87 1.50
N SER A 376 9.70 5.89 2.21
CA SER A 376 10.43 6.12 3.46
C SER A 376 11.61 7.08 3.28
N LEU A 377 12.20 7.12 2.08
CA LEU A 377 13.32 7.99 1.75
C LEU A 377 12.98 9.47 1.93
N VAL A 378 11.73 9.87 1.71
CA VAL A 378 11.31 11.28 1.88
C VAL A 378 11.50 11.75 3.32
N GLY A 379 11.51 10.82 4.28
CA GLY A 379 11.76 11.07 5.70
C GLY A 379 13.23 11.22 6.09
N ASP A 380 14.17 10.81 5.23
CA ASP A 380 15.61 10.78 5.51
C ASP A 380 16.23 12.19 5.36
N ALA A 381 17.09 12.61 6.30
CA ALA A 381 17.71 13.94 6.21
C ALA A 381 18.61 14.08 4.96
N ALA A 382 19.25 12.98 4.54
CA ALA A 382 20.04 12.93 3.31
C ALA A 382 19.19 13.18 2.06
N TRP A 383 17.95 12.68 2.01
CA TRP A 383 17.05 12.91 0.90
C TRP A 383 16.53 14.36 0.93
N MET A 384 16.09 14.81 2.10
CA MET A 384 15.61 16.18 2.30
C MET A 384 16.67 17.22 1.90
N ALA A 385 17.93 17.01 2.27
CA ALA A 385 19.07 17.85 1.87
C ALA A 385 19.28 17.95 0.35
N ARG A 386 18.89 16.92 -0.41
CA ARG A 386 19.10 16.82 -1.86
C ARG A 386 17.91 17.25 -2.67
N TYR A 387 16.69 17.08 -2.16
CA TYR A 387 15.46 17.13 -2.95
C TYR A 387 14.35 18.04 -2.38
N ALA A 388 14.38 18.39 -1.09
CA ALA A 388 13.35 19.26 -0.48
C ALA A 388 13.77 20.73 -0.58
N TYR A 389 13.29 21.39 -1.64
CA TYR A 389 13.55 22.80 -1.90
C TYR A 389 12.27 23.63 -1.85
N SER A 390 12.42 24.84 -1.33
CA SER A 390 11.41 25.87 -1.45
C SER A 390 11.25 26.38 -2.88
N ARG A 391 10.19 27.16 -3.12
CA ARG A 391 9.92 27.78 -4.43
C ARG A 391 11.03 28.72 -4.91
N ASP A 392 11.75 29.35 -3.98
CA ASP A 392 12.94 30.18 -4.25
C ASP A 392 14.25 29.37 -4.31
N GLY A 393 14.17 28.03 -4.28
CA GLY A 393 15.31 27.14 -4.47
C GLY A 393 16.20 26.95 -3.23
N LYS A 394 15.73 27.32 -2.04
CA LYS A 394 16.46 27.07 -0.78
C LYS A 394 16.21 25.66 -0.31
N VAL A 395 17.29 24.98 0.11
CA VAL A 395 17.19 23.68 0.77
C VAL A 395 16.54 23.85 2.14
N ILE A 396 15.77 22.86 2.56
CA ILE A 396 15.26 22.77 3.93
C ILE A 396 16.40 22.88 4.97
N PRO A 397 16.25 23.76 5.98
CA PRO A 397 17.25 23.93 7.03
C PRO A 397 17.26 22.73 8.00
N TRP A 398 18.45 22.38 8.49
CA TRP A 398 18.66 21.29 9.45
C TRP A 398 17.79 21.43 10.70
N GLU A 399 17.59 22.66 11.19
CA GLU A 399 16.83 22.95 12.41
C GLU A 399 15.39 22.44 12.33
N LEU A 400 14.77 22.43 11.15
CA LEU A 400 13.43 21.89 10.96
C LEU A 400 13.42 20.35 10.97
N ILE A 401 14.43 19.72 10.37
CA ILE A 401 14.59 18.26 10.39
C ILE A 401 14.82 17.79 11.82
N GLU A 402 15.75 18.43 12.53
CA GLU A 402 16.05 18.14 13.94
C GLU A 402 14.81 18.31 14.80
N LYS A 403 14.07 19.42 14.64
CA LYS A 403 12.82 19.64 15.38
C LYS A 403 11.82 18.52 15.14
N LYS A 404 11.61 18.11 13.87
CA LYS A 404 10.70 17.01 13.51
C LYS A 404 11.09 15.72 14.24
N LYS A 405 12.37 15.34 14.20
CA LYS A 405 12.88 14.11 14.82
C LYS A 405 12.73 14.14 16.35
N ARG A 406 13.04 15.27 16.99
CA ARG A 406 12.85 15.46 18.44
C ARG A 406 11.39 15.33 18.87
N ASP A 407 10.46 15.82 18.04
CA ASP A 407 9.03 15.77 18.34
C ASP A 407 8.42 14.37 18.14
N GLN A 408 9.00 13.53 17.28
CA GLN A 408 8.34 12.31 16.76
C GLN A 408 9.04 10.98 17.12
N ASN A 409 10.38 10.92 17.14
CA ASN A 409 11.11 9.64 17.18
C ASN A 409 10.71 8.73 18.36
N GLU A 410 10.53 9.30 19.56
CA GLU A 410 10.20 8.51 20.76
C GLU A 410 8.79 7.92 20.73
N TYR A 411 7.96 8.35 19.77
CA TYR A 411 6.57 7.95 19.62
C TYR A 411 6.33 7.10 18.37
N GLU A 412 7.35 6.84 17.53
CA GLU A 412 7.23 6.04 16.30
C GLU A 412 6.69 4.63 16.56
N VAL A 413 6.96 4.06 17.73
CA VAL A 413 6.43 2.75 18.14
C VAL A 413 4.89 2.71 18.14
N PHE A 414 4.20 3.84 18.31
CA PHE A 414 2.73 3.88 18.26
C PHE A 414 2.20 3.46 16.89
N GLN A 415 2.89 3.80 15.80
CA GLN A 415 2.52 3.37 14.45
C GLN A 415 2.66 1.85 14.30
N LEU A 416 3.80 1.28 14.70
CA LEU A 416 4.02 -0.18 14.71
C LEU A 416 2.88 -0.89 15.45
N ARG A 417 2.57 -0.44 16.67
CA ARG A 417 1.55 -1.06 17.53
C ARG A 417 0.14 -0.89 16.97
N SER A 418 -0.15 0.25 16.35
CA SER A 418 -1.42 0.46 15.63
C SER A 418 -1.56 -0.51 14.45
N MET A 419 -0.49 -0.70 13.67
CA MET A 419 -0.50 -1.65 12.55
C MET A 419 -0.66 -3.10 13.02
N LEU A 420 -0.01 -3.50 14.12
CA LEU A 420 -0.15 -4.84 14.71
C LEU A 420 -1.56 -5.09 15.27
N ALA A 421 -2.26 -4.09 15.79
CA ALA A 421 -3.57 -4.29 16.40
C ALA A 421 -4.59 -4.88 15.41
N VAL A 422 -4.51 -4.50 14.13
CA VAL A 422 -5.44 -4.97 13.09
C VAL A 422 -5.38 -6.49 12.86
N PRO A 423 -4.22 -7.09 12.49
CA PRO A 423 -4.15 -8.54 12.30
C PRO A 423 -4.38 -9.33 13.59
N PHE A 424 -4.00 -8.80 14.76
CA PHE A 424 -4.30 -9.45 16.04
C PHE A 424 -5.81 -9.48 16.34
N PHE A 425 -6.52 -8.41 16.02
CA PHE A 425 -7.97 -8.34 16.13
C PHE A 425 -8.65 -9.33 15.18
N GLU A 426 -8.29 -9.28 13.89
CA GLU A 426 -8.87 -10.17 12.89
C GLU A 426 -8.57 -11.65 13.19
N ARG A 427 -7.39 -11.97 13.72
CA ARG A 427 -7.08 -13.34 14.21
C ARG A 427 -8.06 -13.78 15.29
N LYS A 428 -8.19 -13.00 16.37
CA LYS A 428 -9.11 -13.33 17.48
C LYS A 428 -10.56 -13.43 16.98
N LEU A 429 -10.95 -12.54 16.06
CA LEU A 429 -12.28 -12.49 15.47
C LEU A 429 -12.60 -13.77 14.68
N TYR A 430 -11.69 -14.22 13.81
CA TYR A 430 -11.91 -15.41 12.98
C TYR A 430 -11.64 -16.74 13.70
N GLU A 431 -10.97 -16.72 14.85
CA GLU A 431 -10.81 -17.87 15.75
C GLU A 431 -11.99 -18.04 16.72
N LEU A 432 -12.88 -17.04 16.82
CA LEU A 432 -14.04 -17.07 17.71
C LEU A 432 -15.03 -18.18 17.30
N PRO A 433 -15.56 -18.97 18.26
CA PRO A 433 -16.66 -19.89 18.00
C PRO A 433 -17.87 -19.17 17.40
N GLU A 434 -18.56 -19.80 16.45
CA GLU A 434 -19.63 -19.15 15.66
C GLU A 434 -20.76 -18.59 16.52
N ASP A 435 -21.14 -19.30 17.60
CA ASP A 435 -22.15 -18.90 18.58
C ASP A 435 -21.72 -17.70 19.44
N GLN A 436 -20.41 -17.43 19.50
CA GLN A 436 -19.83 -16.30 20.22
C GLN A 436 -19.62 -15.06 19.34
N VAL A 437 -19.82 -15.16 18.02
CA VAL A 437 -19.78 -14.01 17.09
C VAL A 437 -21.07 -13.19 17.26
N THR A 438 -21.12 -12.40 18.33
CA THR A 438 -22.20 -11.45 18.65
C THR A 438 -21.67 -10.01 18.59
N PRO A 439 -22.55 -9.01 18.35
CA PRO A 439 -22.17 -7.60 18.38
C PRO A 439 -21.35 -7.18 19.59
N GLU A 440 -21.78 -7.59 20.78
CA GLU A 440 -21.15 -7.24 22.06
C GLU A 440 -19.75 -7.84 22.14
N ASN A 441 -19.59 -9.12 21.77
CA ASN A 441 -18.30 -9.79 21.78
C ASN A 441 -17.34 -9.19 20.77
N VAL A 442 -17.79 -8.88 19.55
CA VAL A 442 -16.93 -8.28 18.52
C VAL A 442 -16.43 -6.90 18.94
N MET A 443 -17.32 -6.05 19.48
CA MET A 443 -16.93 -4.73 20.01
C MET A 443 -15.99 -4.85 21.21
N ARG A 444 -16.27 -5.77 22.15
CA ARG A 444 -15.41 -6.03 23.31
C ARG A 444 -14.01 -6.50 22.88
N ILE A 445 -13.93 -7.44 21.94
CA ILE A 445 -12.64 -7.96 21.43
C ILE A 445 -11.83 -6.86 20.76
N ALA A 446 -12.48 -5.94 20.03
CA ALA A 446 -11.81 -4.78 19.46
C ALA A 446 -11.15 -3.93 20.57
N ASP A 447 -11.91 -3.55 21.59
CA ASP A 447 -11.38 -2.75 22.71
C ASP A 447 -10.28 -3.49 23.48
N GLU A 448 -10.44 -4.79 23.73
CA GLU A 448 -9.42 -5.62 24.39
C GLU A 448 -8.12 -5.68 23.61
N VAL A 449 -8.19 -5.78 22.28
CA VAL A 449 -6.99 -5.80 21.43
C VAL A 449 -6.34 -4.43 21.39
N GLU A 450 -7.10 -3.34 21.34
CA GLU A 450 -6.55 -1.99 21.46
C GLU A 450 -5.81 -1.81 22.79
N MET A 451 -6.47 -2.18 23.90
CA MET A 451 -5.88 -2.10 25.23
C MET A 451 -4.61 -2.97 25.35
N GLN A 452 -4.64 -4.20 24.85
CA GLN A 452 -3.52 -5.14 24.93
C GLN A 452 -2.35 -4.73 24.03
N ILE A 453 -2.64 -4.34 22.79
CA ILE A 453 -1.61 -4.09 21.77
C ILE A 453 -1.14 -2.64 21.83
N GLN A 454 -2.01 -1.65 21.99
CA GLN A 454 -1.63 -0.23 21.96
C GLN A 454 -1.47 0.38 23.36
N GLY A 455 -1.78 -0.37 24.43
CA GLY A 455 -1.68 0.09 25.81
C GLY A 455 -2.79 1.05 26.24
N GLY A 456 -3.85 1.17 25.43
CA GLY A 456 -4.98 2.06 25.58
C GLY A 456 -5.94 1.93 24.40
N LEU A 457 -7.13 2.53 24.48
CA LEU A 457 -8.02 2.62 23.33
C LEU A 457 -7.35 3.39 22.19
N SER A 458 -7.61 2.97 20.96
CA SER A 458 -6.96 3.50 19.78
C SER A 458 -7.55 4.86 19.38
N PRO A 459 -6.73 5.86 19.00
CA PRO A 459 -7.20 7.06 18.31
C PRO A 459 -7.94 6.76 16.99
N ARG A 460 -7.73 5.57 16.43
CA ARG A 460 -8.49 5.02 15.31
C ARG A 460 -9.06 3.66 15.73
N PRO A 461 -10.29 3.63 16.28
CA PRO A 461 -10.93 2.39 16.74
C PRO A 461 -10.91 1.31 15.65
N LEU A 462 -10.64 0.05 16.00
CA LEU A 462 -10.45 -1.03 15.04
C LEU A 462 -11.65 -1.20 14.10
N LEU A 463 -12.88 -1.16 14.63
CA LEU A 463 -14.09 -1.26 13.80
C LEU A 463 -14.34 -0.05 12.88
N SER A 464 -13.57 1.03 13.03
CA SER A 464 -13.56 2.15 12.06
C SER A 464 -12.62 1.91 10.87
N VAL A 465 -11.78 0.87 10.90
CA VAL A 465 -10.82 0.55 9.84
C VAL A 465 -11.57 -0.12 8.68
N PRO A 466 -11.67 0.51 7.49
CA PRO A 466 -12.48 -0.01 6.40
C PRO A 466 -12.04 -1.38 5.89
N HIS A 467 -10.73 -1.65 5.94
CA HIS A 467 -10.13 -2.88 5.40
C HIS A 467 -10.73 -4.15 6.02
N ILE A 468 -11.12 -4.09 7.29
CA ILE A 468 -11.65 -5.23 8.03
C ILE A 468 -13.03 -5.68 7.52
N LEU A 469 -13.78 -4.80 6.83
CA LEU A 469 -15.19 -5.03 6.54
C LEU A 469 -15.46 -5.68 5.17
N SER A 470 -14.49 -5.72 4.25
CA SER A 470 -14.64 -6.23 2.87
C SER A 470 -13.68 -7.38 2.56
N ASP A 471 -14.15 -8.41 1.85
CA ASP A 471 -13.37 -9.63 1.53
C ASP A 471 -12.06 -9.31 0.81
N GLU A 472 -12.07 -8.30 -0.05
CA GLU A 472 -10.89 -7.83 -0.79
C GLU A 472 -9.72 -7.47 0.15
N SER A 473 -10.03 -6.95 1.34
CA SER A 473 -9.06 -6.34 2.26
C SER A 473 -9.10 -6.88 3.71
N SER A 474 -9.98 -7.83 4.01
CA SER A 474 -10.02 -8.52 5.30
C SER A 474 -8.93 -9.58 5.39
N ALA A 475 -8.35 -9.73 6.58
CA ALA A 475 -7.19 -10.58 6.83
C ALA A 475 -6.04 -10.30 5.84
N TYR A 476 -5.83 -9.02 5.53
CA TYR A 476 -4.86 -8.51 4.56
C TYR A 476 -3.79 -7.64 5.23
N TYR A 477 -4.16 -6.95 6.33
CA TYR A 477 -3.35 -5.88 6.92
C TYR A 477 -1.99 -6.34 7.46
N HIS A 478 -1.83 -7.64 7.72
CA HIS A 478 -0.53 -8.20 8.06
C HIS A 478 0.52 -8.00 6.96
N GLY A 479 0.10 -7.88 5.70
CA GLY A 479 0.98 -7.60 4.58
C GLY A 479 1.76 -6.30 4.75
N TYR A 480 1.10 -5.23 5.20
CA TYR A 480 1.77 -3.96 5.51
C TYR A 480 2.79 -4.09 6.66
N VAL A 481 2.50 -4.91 7.67
CA VAL A 481 3.43 -5.16 8.78
C VAL A 481 4.66 -5.92 8.28
N LEU A 482 4.46 -6.98 7.50
CA LEU A 482 5.54 -7.77 6.91
C LEU A 482 6.39 -6.94 5.92
N ALA A 483 5.75 -6.08 5.14
CA ALA A 483 6.42 -5.13 4.25
C ALA A 483 7.31 -4.17 5.06
N GLU A 484 6.77 -3.51 6.09
CA GLU A 484 7.54 -2.56 6.91
C GLU A 484 8.72 -3.24 7.63
N MET A 485 8.52 -4.46 8.14
CA MET A 485 9.63 -5.27 8.67
C MET A 485 10.74 -5.46 7.63
N SER A 486 10.35 -5.79 6.39
CA SER A 486 11.30 -5.94 5.28
C SER A 486 11.94 -4.63 4.86
N VAL A 487 11.24 -3.50 4.91
CA VAL A 487 11.79 -2.16 4.66
C VAL A 487 12.95 -1.89 5.61
N HIS A 488 12.73 -2.04 6.92
CA HIS A 488 13.80 -1.84 7.91
C HIS A 488 14.97 -2.81 7.71
N GLN A 489 14.68 -4.09 7.45
CA GLN A 489 15.72 -5.09 7.22
C GLN A 489 16.53 -4.81 5.94
N THR A 490 15.87 -4.35 4.88
CA THR A 490 16.49 -3.98 3.60
C THR A 490 17.35 -2.73 3.75
N ARG A 491 16.85 -1.71 4.47
CA ARG A 491 17.61 -0.50 4.80
C ARG A 491 18.86 -0.84 5.60
N GLU A 492 18.74 -1.68 6.64
CA GLU A 492 19.89 -2.16 7.42
C GLU A 492 20.94 -2.85 6.53
N HIS A 493 20.49 -3.72 5.63
CA HIS A 493 21.36 -4.41 4.67
C HIS A 493 22.12 -3.42 3.78
N PHE A 494 21.42 -2.46 3.17
CA PHE A 494 22.07 -1.49 2.28
C PHE A 494 23.00 -0.54 3.02
N LEU A 495 22.65 -0.08 4.23
CA LEU A 495 23.55 0.76 5.03
C LEU A 495 24.81 -0.01 5.43
N LYS A 496 24.71 -1.29 5.81
CA LYS A 496 25.89 -2.13 6.11
C LYS A 496 26.75 -2.40 4.87
N THR A 497 26.13 -2.56 3.70
CA THR A 497 26.80 -2.96 2.47
C THR A 497 27.42 -1.78 1.72
N TYR A 498 26.73 -0.64 1.70
CA TYR A 498 27.09 0.52 0.89
C TYR A 498 27.38 1.79 1.68
N GLY A 499 26.98 1.86 2.96
CA GLY A 499 27.14 3.05 3.80
C GLY A 499 26.13 4.17 3.52
N GLU A 500 25.40 4.11 2.40
CA GLU A 500 24.39 5.09 2.03
C GLU A 500 23.32 4.49 1.10
N ILE A 501 22.10 5.03 1.18
CA ILE A 501 20.96 4.61 0.33
C ILE A 501 20.65 5.69 -0.72
N VAL A 502 20.48 6.94 -0.30
CA VAL A 502 20.07 8.04 -1.17
C VAL A 502 21.13 8.29 -2.26
N ASP A 503 20.68 8.43 -3.51
CA ASP A 503 21.50 8.61 -4.73
C ASP A 503 22.49 7.46 -5.05
N ASN A 504 22.33 6.30 -4.42
CA ASN A 504 23.18 5.14 -4.69
C ASN A 504 22.56 4.23 -5.77
N PRO A 505 23.14 4.17 -6.99
CA PRO A 505 22.58 3.37 -8.09
C PRO A 505 22.61 1.85 -7.86
N LYS A 506 23.38 1.38 -6.87
CA LYS A 506 23.41 -0.05 -6.51
C LYS A 506 22.13 -0.49 -5.83
N VAL A 507 21.43 0.43 -5.15
CA VAL A 507 20.14 0.15 -4.48
C VAL A 507 19.09 -0.27 -5.51
N GLY A 508 18.84 0.55 -6.54
CA GLY A 508 17.87 0.21 -7.58
C GLY A 508 18.25 -1.05 -8.36
N LYS A 509 19.55 -1.29 -8.58
CA LYS A 509 20.05 -2.53 -9.19
C LYS A 509 19.69 -3.76 -8.35
N ASP A 510 19.94 -3.72 -7.04
CA ASP A 510 19.69 -4.85 -6.16
C ASP A 510 18.18 -5.08 -5.93
N LEU A 511 17.39 -4.01 -5.79
CA LEU A 511 15.93 -4.11 -5.75
C LEU A 511 15.40 -4.77 -7.04
N THR A 512 15.90 -4.36 -8.20
CA THR A 512 15.53 -4.97 -9.49
C THR A 512 15.89 -6.45 -9.52
N GLU A 513 17.12 -6.79 -9.15
CA GLU A 513 17.64 -8.16 -9.22
C GLU A 513 16.92 -9.12 -8.27
N TYR A 514 16.78 -8.73 -7.00
CA TYR A 514 16.34 -9.64 -5.95
C TYR A 514 14.86 -9.52 -5.63
N TYR A 515 14.27 -8.33 -5.78
CA TYR A 515 12.85 -8.14 -5.51
C TYR A 515 12.03 -8.14 -6.78
N TRP A 516 12.44 -7.57 -7.92
CA TRP A 516 11.46 -7.31 -9.00
C TRP A 516 11.45 -8.35 -10.13
N LYS A 517 12.60 -8.83 -10.59
CA LYS A 517 12.70 -9.66 -11.80
C LYS A 517 11.87 -10.95 -11.77
N SER A 518 11.71 -11.56 -10.60
CA SER A 518 10.97 -12.81 -10.41
C SER A 518 9.46 -12.62 -10.49
N GLY A 519 8.94 -11.44 -10.13
CA GLY A 519 7.51 -11.27 -9.88
C GLY A 519 6.95 -12.39 -9.01
N ASN A 520 5.75 -12.87 -9.35
CA ASN A 520 5.04 -13.92 -8.60
C ASN A 520 5.64 -15.34 -8.71
N SER A 521 6.84 -15.50 -9.29
CA SER A 521 7.49 -16.82 -9.38
C SER A 521 8.10 -17.27 -8.05
N GLU A 522 8.34 -16.34 -7.13
CA GLU A 522 8.97 -16.57 -5.83
C GLU A 522 8.04 -16.10 -4.70
N ASN A 523 8.26 -16.59 -3.47
CA ASN A 523 7.51 -16.12 -2.30
C ASN A 523 8.21 -14.94 -1.63
N PHE A 524 7.44 -14.07 -0.99
CA PHE A 524 7.96 -12.87 -0.34
C PHE A 524 9.10 -13.15 0.66
N LEU A 525 8.94 -14.14 1.54
CA LEU A 525 9.97 -14.46 2.56
C LEU A 525 11.28 -14.92 1.91
N ASP A 526 11.20 -15.63 0.80
CA ASP A 526 12.37 -16.12 0.04
C ASP A 526 13.09 -14.94 -0.64
N LEU A 527 12.32 -13.97 -1.18
CA LEU A 527 12.87 -12.75 -1.79
C LEU A 527 13.63 -11.92 -0.76
N VAL A 528 13.04 -11.67 0.41
CA VAL A 528 13.68 -10.95 1.53
C VAL A 528 14.98 -11.63 1.92
N GLN A 529 14.96 -12.95 2.13
CA GLN A 529 16.17 -13.71 2.45
C GLN A 529 17.20 -13.67 1.31
N GLY A 530 16.75 -13.66 0.06
CA GLY A 530 17.58 -13.53 -1.13
C GLY A 530 18.38 -12.23 -1.14
N LEU A 531 17.76 -11.09 -0.84
CA LEU A 531 18.44 -9.79 -0.78
C LEU A 531 19.28 -9.66 0.49
N THR A 532 18.66 -9.79 1.67
CA THR A 532 19.29 -9.44 2.95
C THR A 532 20.22 -10.52 3.50
N LYS A 533 20.18 -11.71 2.91
CA LYS A 533 20.87 -12.94 3.35
C LYS A 533 20.40 -13.46 4.72
N LYS A 534 19.25 -12.98 5.21
CA LYS A 534 18.64 -13.38 6.49
C LYS A 534 17.13 -13.59 6.34
N PRO A 535 16.54 -14.59 7.02
CA PRO A 535 15.08 -14.69 7.11
C PRO A 535 14.47 -13.38 7.62
N LEU A 536 13.25 -13.06 7.18
CA LEU A 536 12.53 -11.89 7.66
C LEU A 536 12.37 -11.92 9.19
N SER A 537 12.82 -10.87 9.87
CA SER A 537 12.58 -10.66 11.30
C SER A 537 12.26 -9.20 11.62
N GLY A 538 11.73 -8.95 12.80
CA GLY A 538 11.45 -7.60 13.30
C GLY A 538 12.67 -6.86 13.81
N ASP A 539 13.85 -7.49 13.83
CA ASP A 539 15.00 -7.01 14.62
C ASP A 539 15.51 -5.64 14.16
N ALA A 540 15.57 -5.41 12.84
CA ALA A 540 15.99 -4.12 12.30
C ALA A 540 15.01 -2.99 12.66
N TRP A 541 13.70 -3.27 12.65
CA TRP A 541 12.68 -2.30 13.05
C TRP A 541 12.78 -2.00 14.56
N ILE A 542 12.90 -3.05 15.38
CA ILE A 542 13.08 -2.91 16.83
C ILE A 542 14.35 -2.13 17.15
N GLN A 543 15.46 -2.38 16.46
CA GLN A 543 16.72 -1.66 16.66
C GLN A 543 16.56 -0.16 16.37
N VAL A 544 15.87 0.22 15.29
CA VAL A 544 15.60 1.63 14.98
C VAL A 544 14.76 2.28 16.09
N LEU A 545 13.71 1.60 16.55
CA LEU A 545 12.84 2.11 17.61
C LEU A 545 13.50 2.18 19.00
N GLN A 546 14.60 1.45 19.22
CA GLN A 546 15.39 1.48 20.44
C GLN A 546 16.51 2.52 20.40
N GLU A 547 16.78 3.10 19.24
CA GLU A 547 17.84 4.09 19.07
C GLU A 547 17.55 5.31 19.95
N ASP A 548 18.60 5.80 20.62
CA ASP A 548 18.53 7.05 21.38
C ASP A 548 18.36 8.23 20.42
N VAL A 549 17.46 9.16 20.77
CA VAL A 549 17.13 10.32 19.94
C VAL A 549 18.36 11.17 19.63
N GLU A 550 19.26 11.38 20.59
CA GLU A 550 20.45 12.20 20.36
C GLU A 550 21.44 11.52 19.40
N GLY A 551 21.64 10.21 19.54
CA GLY A 551 22.40 9.38 18.63
C GLY A 551 21.83 9.41 17.22
N HIS A 552 20.52 9.23 17.08
CA HIS A 552 19.82 9.28 15.79
C HIS A 552 19.98 10.66 15.12
N ILE A 553 19.74 11.74 15.86
CA ILE A 553 19.89 13.12 15.36
C ILE A 553 21.34 13.38 14.92
N LYS A 554 22.33 12.89 15.68
CA LYS A 554 23.73 13.04 15.32
C LYS A 554 24.07 12.33 14.01
N LEU A 555 23.57 11.11 13.80
CA LEU A 555 23.77 10.37 12.55
C LEU A 555 23.07 11.05 11.37
N GLU A 556 21.81 11.43 11.53
CA GLU A 556 21.05 12.19 10.50
C GLU A 556 21.73 13.51 10.15
N LYS A 557 22.36 14.19 11.11
CA LYS A 557 23.10 15.44 10.86
C LYS A 557 24.31 15.23 9.98
N ILE A 558 25.08 14.16 10.25
CA ILE A 558 26.25 13.80 9.45
C ILE A 558 25.83 13.51 8.01
N GLU A 559 24.76 12.73 7.83
CA GLU A 559 24.24 12.40 6.51
C GLU A 559 23.64 13.63 5.79
N TYR A 560 22.96 14.52 6.52
CA TYR A 560 22.49 15.81 5.99
C TYR A 560 23.65 16.67 5.49
N GLU A 561 24.69 16.90 6.30
CA GLU A 561 25.83 17.75 5.93
C GLU A 561 26.60 17.17 4.73
N LYS A 562 26.79 15.85 4.71
CA LYS A 562 27.37 15.12 3.57
C LYS A 562 26.51 15.32 2.31
N ALA A 563 25.20 15.20 2.43
CA ALA A 563 24.25 15.34 1.34
C ALA A 563 24.17 16.77 0.80
N ILE A 564 24.19 17.79 1.67
CA ILE A 564 24.29 19.21 1.28
C ILE A 564 25.56 19.46 0.45
N LYS A 565 26.71 18.94 0.92
CA LYS A 565 27.99 19.11 0.21
C LYS A 565 27.99 18.42 -1.16
N ALA A 566 27.34 17.26 -1.27
CA ALA A 566 27.26 16.52 -2.52
C ALA A 566 26.25 17.13 -3.51
N GLY A 567 25.13 17.66 -3.01
CA GLY A 567 23.97 18.02 -3.83
C GLY A 567 23.29 16.81 -4.47
N PRO A 568 22.10 16.97 -5.07
CA PRO A 568 21.44 15.87 -5.78
C PRO A 568 22.27 15.47 -6.99
N LYS A 569 22.31 14.16 -7.29
CA LYS A 569 22.99 13.62 -8.47
C LYS A 569 22.51 14.25 -9.78
N PHE A 570 21.21 14.55 -9.86
CA PHE A 570 20.58 15.27 -10.97
C PHE A 570 19.96 16.57 -10.45
N LYS A 571 20.29 17.69 -11.11
CA LYS A 571 19.77 19.02 -10.73
C LYS A 571 18.31 19.17 -11.11
N ALA A 572 17.59 20.08 -10.44
CA ALA A 572 16.20 20.37 -10.77
C ALA A 572 16.05 20.78 -12.25
N GLY A 573 15.12 20.15 -12.96
CA GLY A 573 14.90 20.37 -14.39
C GLY A 573 15.94 19.74 -15.33
N GLU A 574 16.92 19.00 -14.79
CA GLU A 574 17.83 18.18 -15.61
C GLU A 574 17.09 17.00 -16.23
N THR A 575 17.42 16.66 -17.48
CA THR A 575 16.81 15.52 -18.15
C THR A 575 17.34 14.22 -17.57
N VAL A 576 16.43 13.40 -17.05
CA VAL A 576 16.71 12.03 -16.61
C VAL A 576 16.01 11.03 -17.52
N ASP A 577 16.67 9.92 -17.81
CA ASP A 577 16.06 8.80 -18.55
C ASP A 577 15.77 7.64 -17.60
N LEU A 578 14.49 7.48 -17.31
CA LEU A 578 13.95 6.41 -16.48
C LEU A 578 13.47 5.21 -17.34
N LYS A 579 13.70 5.24 -18.66
CA LYS A 579 13.15 4.29 -19.64
C LYS A 579 11.64 4.16 -19.50
N MET A 580 10.94 5.27 -19.60
CA MET A 580 9.48 5.31 -19.63
C MET A 580 8.97 6.49 -20.45
N ARG A 581 7.72 6.38 -20.88
CA ARG A 581 6.89 7.51 -21.30
C ARG A 581 5.92 7.85 -20.18
N VAL A 582 5.96 9.08 -19.70
CA VAL A 582 4.98 9.65 -18.77
C VAL A 582 4.05 10.62 -19.50
N ARG A 583 2.76 10.49 -19.21
CA ARG A 583 1.69 11.44 -19.55
C ARG A 583 1.13 12.00 -18.25
N LEU A 584 1.24 13.31 -18.06
CA LEU A 584 0.65 14.01 -16.93
C LEU A 584 -0.76 14.43 -17.35
N VAL A 585 -1.77 13.96 -16.61
CA VAL A 585 -3.19 14.11 -16.98
C VAL A 585 -4.01 14.65 -15.82
N HIS A 586 -5.19 15.18 -16.14
CA HIS A 586 -6.22 15.53 -15.16
C HIS A 586 -7.59 15.13 -15.71
N GLY A 587 -8.05 13.94 -15.35
CA GLY A 587 -9.16 13.30 -16.05
C GLY A 587 -8.81 13.06 -17.51
N ASP A 588 -9.69 13.48 -18.42
CA ASP A 588 -9.48 13.34 -19.87
C ASP A 588 -8.47 14.34 -20.45
N LEU A 589 -8.08 15.37 -19.69
CA LEU A 589 -7.11 16.37 -20.13
C LEU A 589 -5.69 15.82 -20.07
N VAL A 590 -5.02 15.76 -21.22
CA VAL A 590 -3.56 15.55 -21.26
C VAL A 590 -2.87 16.89 -21.12
N ILE A 591 -2.18 17.10 -19.99
CA ILE A 591 -1.47 18.34 -19.68
C ILE A 591 -0.12 18.36 -20.39
N SER A 592 0.59 17.23 -20.35
CA SER A 592 1.86 17.06 -21.05
C SER A 592 2.21 15.59 -21.27
N ASP A 593 3.10 15.34 -22.24
CA ASP A 593 3.55 14.00 -22.63
C ASP A 593 5.05 14.02 -22.91
N SER A 594 5.81 13.25 -22.14
CA SER A 594 7.26 13.15 -22.27
C SER A 594 7.73 12.57 -23.61
N ALA A 595 6.88 11.87 -24.38
CA ALA A 595 7.26 11.37 -25.69
C ALA A 595 7.21 12.44 -26.79
N THR A 596 6.42 13.50 -26.60
CA THR A 596 6.28 14.58 -27.59
C THR A 596 6.99 15.86 -27.17
N ASP A 597 7.36 15.99 -25.90
CA ASP A 597 8.14 17.12 -25.42
C ASP A 597 9.63 17.02 -25.85
N PRO A 598 10.22 18.05 -26.47
CA PRO A 598 11.62 18.03 -26.90
C PRO A 598 12.64 17.80 -25.79
N LYS A 599 12.29 18.07 -24.52
CA LYS A 599 13.12 17.84 -23.33
C LYS A 599 12.69 16.58 -22.55
N GLY A 600 11.92 15.70 -23.18
CA GLY A 600 11.43 14.46 -22.58
C GLY A 600 10.66 14.70 -21.29
N LEU A 601 10.91 13.87 -20.28
CA LEU A 601 10.26 13.95 -18.97
C LEU A 601 10.46 15.31 -18.29
N SER A 602 11.66 15.90 -18.37
CA SER A 602 11.94 17.20 -17.73
C SER A 602 11.10 18.35 -18.32
N GLY A 603 10.83 18.32 -19.63
CA GLY A 603 9.95 19.28 -20.27
C GLY A 603 8.48 19.08 -19.89
N ALA A 604 8.01 17.82 -19.89
CA ALA A 604 6.67 17.48 -19.43
C ALA A 604 6.43 17.94 -17.98
N CYS A 605 7.39 17.70 -17.07
CA CYS A 605 7.35 18.22 -15.69
C CYS A 605 7.25 19.75 -15.65
N SER A 606 7.97 20.46 -16.53
CA SER A 606 7.93 21.93 -16.60
C SER A 606 6.55 22.45 -17.03
N VAL A 607 5.93 21.81 -18.02
CA VAL A 607 4.56 22.14 -18.47
C VAL A 607 3.56 21.88 -17.34
N TYR A 608 3.66 20.73 -16.67
CA TYR A 608 2.78 20.38 -15.56
C TYR A 608 2.94 21.32 -14.36
N LYS A 609 4.17 21.70 -14.02
CA LYS A 609 4.45 22.70 -12.97
C LYS A 609 3.72 24.01 -13.24
N ASN A 610 3.75 24.50 -14.48
CA ASN A 610 3.06 25.73 -14.88
C ASN A 610 1.53 25.57 -14.80
N TRP A 611 1.00 24.40 -15.17
CA TRP A 611 -0.43 24.11 -15.04
C TRP A 611 -0.87 24.08 -13.57
N VAL A 612 -0.12 23.41 -12.68
CA VAL A 612 -0.42 23.39 -11.23
C VAL A 612 -0.38 24.79 -10.63
N ALA A 613 0.53 25.66 -11.09
CA ALA A 613 0.60 27.04 -10.62
C ALA A 613 -0.66 27.87 -10.95
N GLN A 614 -1.42 27.49 -11.99
CA GLN A 614 -2.69 28.14 -12.36
C GLN A 614 -3.89 27.66 -11.54
N LEU A 615 -3.73 26.58 -10.76
CA LEU A 615 -4.78 26.04 -9.88
C LEU A 615 -4.76 26.64 -8.46
N LYS A 616 -3.74 27.44 -8.15
CA LYS A 616 -3.58 28.14 -6.87
C LYS A 616 -4.13 29.54 -6.99
#